data_AF-A0A0B5QYH8-F1
#
_entry.id   AF-A0A0B5QYH8-F1
#
_cell.length_a   1.000
_cell.length_b   1.000
_cell.length_c   1.000
_cell.angle_alpha   90.00
_cell.angle_beta   90.00
_cell.angle_gamma   90.00
#
_symmetry.space_group_name_H-M   'P 1'
#
loop_
_entity.id
_entity.type
_entity.pdbx_description
1 polymer ?
#
loop_
_entity_poly.entity_id
_entity_poly.type
_entity_poly.pdbx_seq_one_letter_code
_entity_poly.pdbx_strand_id
1 'polypeptide(L)'
;MNKKNIVEYLMNKTNDSTMYAKLLHDMEIAKMEINVARSMFNNVNDDKLIEVAIYSENVARKRYDYLLSIAREKGIRVEHNYVVENNVRIVE
;
A
#
# COMPACT_ATOMS: atom_id res chain seq x y z
N MET A 1 29.95 -21.77 -16.83
CA MET A 1 29.02 -20.96 -16.01
C MET A 1 29.77 -19.79 -15.43
N ASN A 2 29.38 -18.54 -15.73
CA ASN A 2 30.13 -17.36 -15.33
C ASN A 2 29.73 -16.93 -13.91
N LYS A 3 30.63 -17.10 -12.94
CA LYS A 3 30.38 -16.79 -11.52
C LYS A 3 29.99 -15.32 -11.29
N LYS A 4 30.52 -14.39 -12.11
CA LYS A 4 30.19 -12.96 -12.03
C LYS A 4 28.70 -12.71 -12.32
N ASN A 5 28.18 -13.36 -13.37
CA ASN A 5 26.77 -13.22 -13.76
C ASN A 5 25.82 -13.78 -12.70
N ILE A 6 26.23 -14.83 -11.97
CA ILE A 6 25.44 -15.38 -10.86
C ILE A 6 25.37 -14.38 -9.70
N VAL A 7 26.51 -13.81 -9.31
CA VAL A 7 26.57 -12.82 -8.21
C VAL A 7 25.72 -11.58 -8.54
N GLU A 8 25.82 -11.06 -9.76
CA GLU A 8 25.03 -9.91 -10.21
C GLU A 8 23.53 -10.20 -10.18
N TYR A 9 23.10 -11.37 -10.67
CA TYR A 9 21.70 -11.79 -10.60
C TYR A 9 21.18 -11.90 -9.16
N LEU A 10 21.97 -12.48 -8.25
CA LEU A 10 21.59 -12.61 -6.84
C LEU A 10 21.48 -11.24 -6.16
N MET A 11 22.39 -10.31 -6.45
CA MET A 11 22.34 -8.95 -5.91
C MET A 11 21.08 -8.21 -6.40
N ASN A 12 20.78 -8.26 -7.70
CA ASN A 12 19.59 -7.63 -8.26
C ASN A 12 18.30 -8.19 -7.63
N LYS A 13 18.19 -9.52 -7.50
CA LYS A 13 17.04 -10.17 -6.88
C LYS A 13 16.86 -9.79 -5.40
N THR A 14 17.97 -9.62 -4.67
CA THR A 14 17.93 -9.19 -3.27
C THR A 14 17.46 -7.73 -3.15
N ASN A 15 17.93 -6.86 -4.05
CA ASN A 15 17.51 -5.46 -4.13
C ASN A 15 16.02 -5.32 -4.47
N ASP A 16 15.50 -6.15 -5.37
CA ASP A 16 14.08 -6.17 -5.70
C ASP A 16 13.24 -6.55 -4.47
N SER A 17 13.66 -7.58 -3.72
CA SER A 17 12.96 -8.01 -2.51
C SER A 17 12.89 -6.91 -1.43
N THR A 18 13.97 -6.18 -1.20
CA THR A 18 13.98 -5.07 -0.23
C THR A 18 13.13 -3.89 -0.73
N MET A 19 13.14 -3.63 -2.03
CA MET A 19 12.32 -2.59 -2.66
C MET A 19 10.82 -2.92 -2.55
N TYR A 20 10.43 -4.18 -2.75
CA TYR A 20 9.05 -4.63 -2.58
C TYR A 20 8.59 -4.58 -1.12
N ALA A 21 9.44 -5.00 -0.18
CA ALA A 21 9.12 -4.90 1.25
C ALA A 21 8.87 -3.45 1.68
N LYS A 22 9.71 -2.52 1.20
CA LYS A 22 9.52 -1.09 1.45
C LYS A 22 8.22 -0.57 0.84
N LEU A 23 7.93 -0.91 -0.41
CA LEU A 23 6.70 -0.48 -1.08
C LEU A 23 5.44 -0.95 -0.32
N LEU A 24 5.41 -2.21 0.11
CA LEU A 24 4.31 -2.75 0.91
C LEU A 24 4.19 -2.03 2.26
N HIS A 25 5.31 -1.76 2.94
CA HIS A 25 5.31 -1.01 4.18
C HIS A 25 4.71 0.39 3.98
N ASP A 26 5.16 1.13 2.96
CA ASP A 26 4.68 2.48 2.67
C ASP A 26 3.16 2.48 2.33
N MET A 27 2.68 1.43 1.66
CA MET A 27 1.25 1.23 1.38
C MET A 27 0.43 1.01 2.67
N GLU A 28 0.92 0.20 3.61
CA GLU A 28 0.24 0.00 4.89
C GLU A 28 0.24 1.27 5.75
N ILE A 29 1.30 2.07 5.71
CA ILE A 29 1.33 3.39 6.36
C ILE A 29 0.28 4.33 5.73
N ALA A 30 0.20 4.39 4.40
CA ALA A 30 -0.82 5.20 3.74
C ALA A 30 -2.26 4.75 4.09
N LYS A 31 -2.50 3.44 4.17
CA LYS A 31 -3.78 2.87 4.63
C LYS A 31 -4.09 3.23 6.08
N MET A 32 -3.08 3.20 6.96
CA MET A 32 -3.22 3.65 8.35
C MET A 32 -3.60 5.13 8.41
N GLU A 33 -2.98 6.00 7.62
CA GLU A 33 -3.31 7.42 7.56
C GLU A 33 -4.75 7.68 7.09
N ILE A 34 -5.24 6.92 6.11
CA ILE A 34 -6.66 6.97 5.69
C ILE A 34 -7.56 6.67 6.89
N ASN A 35 -7.26 5.61 7.65
CA ASN A 35 -8.04 5.23 8.82
C ASN A 35 -7.98 6.28 9.94
N VAL A 36 -6.81 6.89 10.16
CA VAL A 36 -6.62 7.97 11.14
C VAL A 36 -7.44 9.20 10.74
N ALA A 37 -7.36 9.64 9.48
CA ALA A 37 -8.13 10.77 9.00
C ALA A 37 -9.65 10.51 9.06
N ARG A 38 -10.08 9.28 8.71
CA ARG A 38 -11.47 8.84 8.85
C ARG A 38 -11.93 8.85 10.30
N SER A 39 -11.09 8.39 11.22
CA SER A 39 -11.35 8.42 12.65
C SER A 39 -11.47 9.86 13.16
N MET A 40 -10.56 10.75 12.74
CA MET A 40 -10.64 12.17 13.08
C MET A 40 -11.97 12.78 12.62
N PHE A 41 -12.34 12.59 11.35
CA PHE A 41 -13.61 13.08 10.80
C PHE A 41 -14.83 12.63 11.63
N ASN A 42 -14.83 11.38 12.10
CA ASN A 42 -15.94 10.83 12.87
C ASN A 42 -16.02 11.36 14.31
N ASN A 43 -14.93 11.91 14.86
CA ASN A 43 -14.82 12.25 16.29
C ASN A 43 -14.69 13.76 16.56
N VAL A 44 -14.45 14.58 15.53
CA VAL A 44 -14.33 16.05 15.69
C VAL A 44 -15.63 16.75 15.32
N ASN A 45 -15.99 17.78 16.07
CA ASN A 45 -17.18 18.61 15.83
C ASN A 45 -16.85 20.04 15.38
N ASP A 46 -15.58 20.43 15.41
CA ASP A 46 -15.15 21.75 14.92
C ASP A 46 -15.02 21.71 13.39
N ASP A 47 -15.69 22.64 12.71
CA ASP A 47 -15.77 22.66 11.24
C ASP A 47 -14.39 22.71 10.57
N LYS A 48 -13.41 23.41 11.15
CA LYS A 48 -12.06 23.49 10.57
C LYS A 48 -11.33 22.17 10.73
N LEU A 49 -11.52 21.49 11.85
CA LEU A 49 -10.96 20.15 12.06
C LEU A 49 -11.62 19.09 11.17
N ILE A 50 -12.91 19.22 10.88
CA ILE A 50 -13.61 18.39 9.88
C ILE A 50 -12.96 18.58 8.51
N GLU A 51 -12.72 19.83 8.09
CA GLU A 51 -12.05 20.13 6.81
C GLU A 51 -10.63 19.54 6.75
N VAL A 52 -9.86 19.67 7.83
CA VAL A 52 -8.53 19.04 7.95
C VAL A 52 -8.62 17.53 7.80
N ALA A 53 -9.61 16.88 8.41
CA ALA A 53 -9.79 15.43 8.30
C ALA A 53 -10.12 14.99 6.87
N ILE A 54 -11.01 15.71 6.18
CA ILE A 54 -11.36 15.45 4.76
C ILE A 54 -10.11 15.60 3.87
N TYR A 55 -9.36 16.69 4.04
CA TYR A 55 -8.17 16.93 3.23
C TYR A 55 -7.09 15.88 3.49
N SER A 56 -6.86 15.53 4.76
CA SER A 56 -5.88 14.52 5.17
C SER A 56 -6.20 13.15 4.58
N GLU A 57 -7.47 12.75 4.60
CA GLU A 57 -7.90 11.49 4.00
C GLU A 57 -7.68 11.48 2.48
N ASN A 58 -8.00 12.59 1.79
CA ASN A 58 -7.79 12.71 0.35
C ASN A 58 -6.30 12.65 -0.02
N VAL A 59 -5.42 13.25 0.78
CA VAL A 59 -3.97 13.17 0.59
C VAL A 59 -3.49 11.72 0.77
N ALA A 60 -3.89 11.05 1.86
CA ALA A 60 -3.50 9.68 2.14
C ALA A 60 -3.98 8.70 1.05
N ARG A 61 -5.22 8.88 0.55
CA ARG A 61 -5.76 8.12 -0.59
C ARG A 61 -4.94 8.30 -1.86
N LYS A 62 -4.66 9.55 -2.26
CA LYS A 62 -3.84 9.83 -3.45
C LYS A 62 -2.46 9.20 -3.34
N ARG A 63 -1.86 9.22 -2.14
CA ARG A 63 -0.58 8.58 -1.88
C ARG A 63 -0.68 7.06 -2.02
N TYR A 64 -1.71 6.45 -1.46
CA TYR A 64 -1.96 5.01 -1.61
C TYR A 64 -2.15 4.62 -3.08
N ASP A 65 -2.96 5.35 -3.84
CA ASP A 65 -3.22 5.10 -5.26
C ASP A 65 -1.94 5.16 -6.10
N TYR A 66 -1.07 6.12 -5.82
CA TYR A 66 0.24 6.23 -6.46
C TYR A 66 1.15 5.04 -6.12
N LEU A 67 1.22 4.61 -4.86
CA LEU A 67 2.00 3.43 -4.48
C LEU A 67 1.44 2.16 -5.12
N LEU A 68 0.12 2.05 -5.22
CA LEU A 68 -0.56 0.96 -5.90
C LEU A 68 -0.27 0.95 -7.40
N SER A 69 -0.15 2.11 -8.06
CA SER A 69 0.26 2.16 -9.47
C SER A 69 1.68 1.63 -9.67
N ILE A 70 2.62 2.01 -8.79
CA ILE A 70 4.00 1.48 -8.79
C ILE A 70 3.99 -0.05 -8.61
N ALA A 71 3.19 -0.56 -7.67
CA ALA A 71 3.09 -2.00 -7.44
C ALA A 71 2.61 -2.75 -8.69
N ARG A 72 1.59 -2.20 -9.38
CA ARG A 72 1.06 -2.75 -10.63
C ARG A 72 2.09 -2.75 -11.76
N GLU A 73 2.81 -1.64 -11.93
CA GLU A 73 3.88 -1.50 -12.93
C GLU A 73 5.01 -2.53 -12.71
N LYS A 74 5.29 -2.85 -11.45
CA LYS A 74 6.30 -3.85 -11.06
C LYS A 74 5.79 -5.29 -11.09
N GLY A 75 4.54 -5.51 -11.52
CA GLY A 75 3.94 -6.84 -11.60
C GLY A 75 3.62 -7.46 -10.24
N ILE A 76 3.63 -6.67 -9.16
CA ILE A 76 3.26 -7.14 -7.82
C ILE A 76 1.74 -7.32 -7.81
N ARG A 77 1.30 -8.54 -7.55
CA ARG A 77 -0.11 -8.91 -7.50
C ARG A 77 -0.35 -9.84 -6.33
N VAL A 78 -1.55 -9.75 -5.78
CA VAL A 78 -2.02 -10.75 -4.82
C VAL A 78 -2.44 -12.01 -5.57
N GLU A 79 -2.22 -13.16 -4.93
CA GLU A 79 -2.68 -14.44 -5.44
C GLU A 79 -4.21 -14.48 -5.53
N HIS A 80 -4.74 -15.26 -6.47
CA HIS A 80 -6.19 -15.37 -6.66
C HIS A 80 -6.90 -15.84 -5.38
N ASN A 81 -6.30 -16.80 -4.67
CA ASN A 81 -6.84 -17.33 -3.41
C ASN A 81 -6.98 -16.22 -2.35
N TYR A 82 -5.97 -15.33 -2.24
CA TYR A 82 -6.03 -14.20 -1.32
C TYR A 82 -7.23 -13.29 -1.61
N VAL A 83 -7.52 -13.03 -2.89
CA VAL A 83 -8.66 -12.21 -3.30
C VAL A 83 -9.98 -12.88 -2.89
N VAL A 84 -10.12 -14.18 -3.15
CA VAL A 84 -11.33 -14.95 -2.80
C VAL A 84 -11.58 -14.92 -1.29
N GLU A 85 -10.56 -15.24 -0.49
CA GLU A 85 -10.65 -15.31 0.98
C GLU A 85 -11.02 -13.96 1.62
N ASN A 86 -10.54 -12.85 1.07
CA ASN A 86 -10.68 -11.53 1.70
C ASN A 86 -11.78 -10.64 1.09
N ASN A 87 -12.37 -11.02 -0.05
CA ASN A 87 -13.37 -10.18 -0.74
C ASN A 87 -14.71 -10.90 -1.00
N VAL A 88 -14.79 -12.22 -0.87
CA VAL A 88 -16.07 -12.91 -0.93
C VAL A 88 -16.68 -12.91 0.47
N ARG A 89 -17.65 -12.02 0.71
CA ARG A 89 -18.58 -12.21 1.83
C ARG A 89 -19.35 -13.50 1.54
N ILE A 90 -19.05 -14.56 2.27
CA ILE A 90 -19.98 -15.69 2.35
C ILE A 90 -21.22 -15.10 3.02
N VAL A 91 -22.25 -14.86 2.20
CA VAL A 91 -23.57 -14.47 2.68
C VAL A 91 -24.17 -15.75 3.24
N GLU A 92 -24.17 -15.90 4.56
CA GLU A 92 -25.00 -16.89 5.27
C GLU A 92 -26.43 -16.37 5.41
#